data_AF-M6ZXB1-F1
#
_entry.id   AF-M6ZXB1-F1
#
_cell.length_a   1.000
_cell.length_b   1.000
_cell.length_c   1.000
_cell.angle_alpha   90.00
_cell.angle_beta   90.00
_cell.angle_gamma   90.00
#
_symmetry.space_group_name_H-M   'P 1'
#
loop_
_entity.id
_entity.type
_entity.pdbx_description
1 polymer ?
#
loop_
_entity_poly.entity_id
_entity_poly.type
_entity_poly.pdbx_seq_one_letter_code
_entity_poly.pdbx_strand_id
1 'polypeptide(L)' 'MLDPDAYLSTTENDKNLIAYDTKANPLWEAEFPQIYKGDYYYKIASKNPLIVYSFSSYHCEIDINTGKIISSEFYK' A
#
# COMPACT_ATOMS: atom_id res chain seq x y z
N MET A 1 9.91 35.53 -11.26
CA MET A 1 9.37 35.27 -9.90
C MET A 1 9.30 33.77 -9.77
N LEU A 2 10.08 33.16 -8.87
CA LEU A 2 10.00 31.72 -8.64
C LEU A 2 8.69 31.44 -7.91
N ASP A 3 7.83 30.65 -8.52
CA ASP A 3 6.58 30.23 -7.90
C ASP A 3 6.92 29.28 -6.74
N PRO A 4 6.55 29.62 -5.49
CA PRO A 4 6.92 28.83 -4.31
C PRO A 4 6.29 27.43 -4.32
N ASP A 5 5.24 27.22 -5.13
CA ASP A 5 4.55 25.94 -5.26
C ASP A 5 5.08 25.10 -6.44
N ALA A 6 5.99 25.62 -7.26
CA ALA A 6 6.61 24.88 -8.37
C ALA A 6 7.42 23.64 -7.92
N TYR A 7 7.73 23.53 -6.63
CA TYR A 7 8.41 22.40 -5.99
C TYR A 7 7.55 21.67 -4.95
N LEU A 8 6.23 21.94 -4.89
CA LEU A 8 5.30 20.99 -4.29
C LEU A 8 5.26 19.77 -5.19
N SER A 9 6.27 18.92 -5.01
CA SER A 9 6.49 17.67 -5.69
C SER A 9 5.17 16.93 -5.81
N THR A 10 4.66 16.83 -7.05
CA THR A 10 3.61 15.90 -7.48
C THR A 10 4.13 14.47 -7.42
N THR A 11 4.94 14.13 -6.44
CA THR A 11 5.41 12.77 -6.22
C THR A 11 4.21 11.97 -5.75
N GLU A 12 3.55 11.38 -6.74
CA GLU A 12 2.68 10.19 -6.70
C GLU A 12 3.42 8.98 -6.09
N ASN A 13 4.19 9.20 -5.02
CA ASN A 13 4.92 8.20 -4.28
C ASN A 13 4.08 7.76 -3.08
N ASP A 14 2.81 7.46 -3.28
CA ASP A 14 2.05 6.69 -2.30
C ASP A 14 2.66 5.29 -2.30
N LYS A 15 3.69 5.13 -1.45
CA LYS A 15 4.46 3.90 -1.33
C LYS A 15 3.53 2.84 -0.78
N ASN A 16 3.05 2.00 -1.68
CA ASN A 16 2.26 0.84 -1.33
C ASN A 16 3.13 -0.28 -0.75
N LEU A 17 2.51 -1.40 -0.38
CA LEU A 17 3.21 -2.60 0.04
C LEU A 17 3.77 -3.36 -1.17
N ILE A 18 5.10 -3.50 -1.22
CA ILE A 18 5.80 -4.20 -2.30
C ILE A 18 6.54 -5.40 -1.70
N ALA A 19 6.37 -6.57 -2.31
CA ALA A 19 7.19 -7.73 -2.01
C ALA A 19 8.41 -7.79 -2.92
N TYR A 20 9.53 -8.22 -2.37
CA TYR A 20 10.77 -8.40 -3.10
C TYR A 20 11.30 -9.83 -2.93
N ASP A 21 12.03 -10.31 -3.93
CA ASP A 21 12.85 -11.51 -3.79
C ASP A 21 14.14 -11.24 -2.98
N THR A 22 14.93 -12.30 -2.77
CA THR A 22 16.21 -12.21 -2.04
C THR A 22 17.29 -11.38 -2.75
N LYS A 23 17.07 -11.03 -4.01
CA LYS A 23 17.93 -10.19 -4.85
C LYS A 23 17.38 -8.76 -4.99
N ALA A 24 16.35 -8.40 -4.21
CA ALA A 24 15.65 -7.12 -4.25
C ALA A 24 14.92 -6.83 -5.58
N ASN A 25 14.56 -7.85 -6.36
CA ASN A 25 13.64 -7.69 -7.48
C ASN A 25 12.19 -7.65 -6.97
N PRO A 26 11.35 -6.72 -7.44
CA PRO A 26 9.95 -6.68 -7.04
C PRO A 26 9.21 -7.92 -7.58
N LEU A 27 8.45 -8.57 -6.71
CA LEU A 27 7.60 -9.72 -7.05
C LEU A 27 6.17 -9.27 -7.34
N TRP A 28 5.62 -8.43 -6.46
CA TRP A 28 4.28 -7.87 -6.59
C TRP A 28 4.15 -6.58 -5.77
N GLU A 29 3.17 -5.78 -6.16
CA GLU A 29 2.67 -4.63 -5.39
C GLU A 29 1.23 -4.96 -4.96
N ALA A 30 0.89 -4.64 -3.71
CA ALA A 30 -0.41 -4.96 -3.16
C ALA A 30 -1.53 -4.18 -3.86
N GLU A 31 -2.73 -4.76 -3.96
CA GLU A 31 -3.91 -4.00 -4.37
C GLU A 31 -4.30 -2.99 -3.27
N PHE A 32 -4.77 -1.81 -3.67
CA PHE A 32 -5.36 -0.85 -2.74
C PHE A 32 -6.81 -1.27 -2.41
N PRO A 33 -7.28 -1.04 -1.17
CA PRO A 33 -8.67 -1.31 -0.81
C PRO A 33 -9.64 -0.30 -1.44
N GLN A 34 -9.13 0.81 -1.96
CA GLN A 34 -9.89 1.87 -2.62
C GLN A 34 -9.43 2.08 -4.06
N ILE A 35 -10.35 2.60 -4.90
CA ILE A 35 -10.11 2.89 -6.32
C ILE A 35 -9.17 4.11 -6.48
N TYR A 36 -9.18 5.04 -5.53
CA TYR A 36 -8.31 6.21 -5.53
C TYR A 36 -6.96 5.86 -4.89
N LYS A 37 -5.87 6.12 -5.61
CA LYS A 37 -4.49 5.76 -5.22
C LYS A 37 -3.91 6.53 -4.02
N GLY A 38 -4.72 7.27 -3.27
CA GLY A 38 -4.27 8.09 -2.13
C GLY A 38 -4.18 7.36 -0.79
N ASP A 39 -4.34 6.03 -0.78
CA ASP A 39 -4.20 5.20 0.41
C ASP A 39 -2.86 4.44 0.35
N TYR A 40 -2.36 3.96 1.49
CA TYR A 40 -1.17 3.11 1.55
C TYR A 40 -1.18 2.25 2.81
N TYR A 41 -0.54 1.09 2.74
CA TYR A 41 -0.41 0.22 3.90
C TYR A 41 0.74 0.67 4.80
N TYR A 42 0.42 1.04 6.04
CA TYR A 42 1.41 1.57 6.99
C TYR A 42 1.89 0.54 8.02
N LYS A 43 1.19 -0.58 8.19
CA LYS A 43 1.52 -1.59 9.18
C LYS A 43 1.15 -3.00 8.73
N ILE A 44 2.07 -3.94 8.94
CA ILE A 44 1.80 -5.38 8.89
C ILE A 44 1.41 -5.83 10.30
N ALA A 45 0.14 -6.21 10.49
CA ALA A 45 -0.40 -6.66 11.76
C ALA A 45 -0.14 -8.15 12.03
N SER A 46 -0.12 -8.96 10.98
CA SER A 46 0.22 -10.39 11.01
C SER A 46 0.90 -10.80 9.71
N LYS A 47 1.77 -11.81 9.77
CA LYS A 47 2.47 -12.38 8.60
C LYS A 47 1.86 -13.69 8.10
N ASN A 48 1.08 -14.38 8.95
CA ASN A 48 0.41 -15.63 8.58
C ASN A 48 -0.95 -15.74 9.32
N PRO A 49 -2.08 -15.37 8.70
CA PRO A 49 -2.19 -14.80 7.35
C PRO A 49 -1.55 -13.39 7.26
N LEU A 50 -1.25 -12.92 6.05
CA LEU A 50 -0.71 -11.57 5.84
C LEU A 50 -1.84 -10.56 6.02
N ILE A 51 -1.80 -9.85 7.14
CA ILE A 51 -2.77 -8.83 7.52
C ILE A 51 -2.07 -7.49 7.58
N VAL A 52 -2.69 -6.48 6.96
CA VAL A 52 -2.17 -5.11 6.92
C VAL A 52 -3.24 -4.08 7.22
N TYR A 53 -2.78 -2.92 7.71
CA TYR A 53 -3.63 -1.75 7.94
C TYR A 53 -3.29 -0.63 6.96
N SER A 54 -4.32 -0.04 6.38
CA SER A 54 -4.19 1.11 5.48
C SER A 54 -4.39 2.44 6.20
N PHE A 55 -3.82 3.51 5.65
CA PHE A 55 -3.97 4.87 6.18
C PHE A 55 -5.45 5.29 6.24
N SER A 56 -6.25 4.89 5.26
CA SER A 56 -7.70 5.10 5.23
C SER A 56 -8.49 4.14 6.13
N SER A 57 -7.88 3.59 7.19
CA SER A 57 -8.53 2.75 8.21
C SER A 57 -9.09 1.41 7.70
N TYR A 58 -8.53 0.85 6.63
CA TYR A 58 -8.86 -0.52 6.24
C TYR A 58 -7.97 -1.54 6.95
N HIS A 59 -8.59 -2.68 7.23
CA HIS A 59 -7.96 -3.92 7.61
C HIS A 59 -8.08 -4.88 6.44
N CYS A 60 -6.94 -5.25 5.83
CA CYS A 60 -6.91 -6.11 4.66
C CYS A 60 -6.14 -7.39 4.94
N GLU A 61 -6.70 -8.52 4.51
CA GLU A 61 -5.96 -9.76 4.32
C GLU A 61 -5.46 -9.80 2.87
N ILE A 62 -4.15 -9.98 2.70
CA ILE A 62 -3.49 -9.99 1.39
C ILE A 62 -2.94 -11.40 1.12
N ASP A 63 -3.13 -11.87 -0.10
CA ASP A 63 -2.45 -13.08 -0.56
C ASP A 63 -0.94 -12.82 -0.71
N ILE A 64 -0.13 -13.50 0.12
CA ILE A 64 1.34 -13.33 0.21
C ILE A 64 2.07 -13.62 -1.11
N ASN A 65 1.46 -14.38 -2.04
CA ASN A 65 2.10 -14.79 -3.28
C ASN A 65 1.78 -13.84 -4.44
N THR A 66 0.66 -13.13 -4.38
CA THR A 66 0.12 -12.34 -5.49
C THR A 66 -0.07 -10.86 -5.19
N GLY A 67 -0.13 -10.47 -3.92
CA GLY A 67 -0.44 -9.09 -3.51
C GLY A 67 -1.93 -8.73 -3.61
N LYS A 68 -2.79 -9.67 -3.99
CA LYS A 68 -4.24 -9.41 -4.10
C LYS A 68 -4.91 -9.35 -2.75
N ILE A 69 -5.95 -8.51 -2.63
CA ILE A 69 -6.78 -8.48 -1.43
C ILE A 69 -7.68 -9.72 -1.42
N ILE A 70 -7.56 -10.55 -0.39
CA ILE A 70 -8.46 -11.68 -0.11
C ILE A 70 -9.73 -11.15 0.54
N SER A 71 -9.58 -10.28 1.54
CA SER A 71 -10.69 -9.64 2.24
C SER A 71 -10.30 -8.25 2.74
N SER A 72 -11.27 -7.35 2.85
CA SER A 72 -11.07 -6.02 3.42
C SER A 72 -12.25 -5.62 4.30
N GLU A 73 -11.93 -4.97 5.41
CA GLU A 73 -12.89 -4.43 6.38
C GLU A 73 -12.52 -2.98 6.70
N PHE A 74 -13.50 -2.08 6.66
CA PHE A 74 -13.29 -0.69 7.04
C PHE A 74 -13.57 -0.49 8.53
N TYR A 75 -12.60 0.03 9.27
CA TYR A 75 -12.80 0.44 10.66
C TYR A 75 -13.21 1.91 10.72
N LYS A 76 -14.39 2.15 11.31
CA LYS A 76 -15.00 3.46 11.50
C LYS A 76 -14.68 4.03 12.88
#